data_AF-A0A511JMM9-F1
#
_entry.id   AF-A0A511JMM9-F1
#
_cell.length_a   1.000
_cell.length_b   1.000
_cell.length_c   1.000
_cell.angle_alpha   90.00
_cell.angle_beta   90.00
_cell.angle_gamma   90.00
#
_symmetry.space_group_name_H-M   'P 1'
#
loop_
_entity.id
_entity.type
_entity.pdbx_description
1 polymer ?
#
loop_
_entity_poly.entity_id
_entity_poly.type
_entity_poly.pdbx_seq_one_letter_code
_entity_poly.pdbx_strand_id
1 'polypeptide(L)'
;MKDEQFEDWLEAMDPRLARFEDFLMPNSWTKGFTRESLEELEDYMLTRWPDRESFQNEGDSDWIDGAMRYIGEAILRVAGGGWHLDNTPDVVFRGQPVVRPDTLHGFPISPYNQMGLLLKRRTGQELGKLYDGQLREVQRRRDVEGPDWAPKRLPIPGYTAPDDDPGDTPERDAWAAQVDDRIAALRAHAGADGTHLDLSPESLTALEQLAQVDLTAADLDVRSPEGAEVVARYASYLGAVLLQQAPGRWILRPGEPGTDPFVGRPFVKRRDDNGIWRAGHVHSAAEHLAQEPDPGIFARVLHAYAG
;
A
#
# COMPACT_ATOMS: atom_id res chain seq x y z
N MET A 1 8.16 10.90 -18.70
CA MET A 1 6.70 10.71 -18.55
C MET A 1 5.99 11.88 -19.23
N LYS A 2 4.88 11.66 -19.94
CA LYS A 2 3.99 12.73 -20.43
C LYS A 2 2.95 13.07 -19.37
N ASP A 3 2.25 14.21 -19.50
CA ASP A 3 1.27 14.67 -18.51
C ASP A 3 0.12 13.66 -18.29
N GLU A 4 -0.47 13.11 -19.36
CA GLU A 4 -1.52 12.07 -19.26
C GLU A 4 -1.03 10.83 -18.49
N GLN A 5 0.19 10.38 -18.78
CA GLN A 5 0.80 9.24 -18.07
C GLN A 5 1.09 9.55 -16.60
N PHE A 6 1.22 10.83 -16.24
CA PHE A 6 1.43 11.26 -14.87
C PHE A 6 0.12 11.32 -14.10
N GLU A 7 -0.96 11.75 -14.73
CA GLU A 7 -2.29 11.65 -14.11
C GLU A 7 -2.68 10.19 -13.87
N ASP A 8 -2.52 9.30 -14.87
CA ASP A 8 -2.72 7.85 -14.68
C ASP A 8 -1.83 7.29 -13.57
N TRP A 9 -0.58 7.78 -13.49
CA TRP A 9 0.35 7.39 -12.44
C TRP A 9 -0.14 7.88 -11.07
N LEU A 10 -0.65 9.10 -10.94
CA LEU A 10 -1.22 9.60 -9.69
C LEU A 10 -2.49 8.84 -9.30
N GLU A 11 -3.40 8.60 -10.24
CA GLU A 11 -4.62 7.81 -10.00
C GLU A 11 -4.30 6.41 -9.46
N ALA A 12 -3.18 5.83 -9.89
CA ALA A 12 -2.69 4.54 -9.40
C ALA A 12 -1.87 4.63 -8.08
N MET A 13 -1.93 5.72 -7.32
CA MET A 13 -1.09 5.91 -6.12
C MET A 13 -1.38 4.89 -5.02
N ASP A 14 -2.61 4.83 -4.52
CA ASP A 14 -3.03 3.92 -3.46
C ASP A 14 -2.74 2.44 -3.82
N PRO A 15 -3.21 1.91 -4.97
CA PRO A 15 -2.86 0.58 -5.46
C PRO A 15 -1.38 0.23 -5.37
N ARG A 16 -0.54 1.13 -5.88
CA ARG A 16 0.89 0.86 -6.07
C ARG A 16 1.63 0.94 -4.74
N LEU A 17 1.23 1.85 -3.85
CA LEU A 17 1.76 1.90 -2.49
C LEU A 17 1.37 0.65 -1.70
N ALA A 18 0.11 0.24 -1.73
CA ALA A 18 -0.34 -0.97 -1.04
C ALA A 18 0.42 -2.20 -1.55
N ARG A 19 0.54 -2.33 -2.88
CA ARG A 19 1.31 -3.41 -3.49
C ARG A 19 2.77 -3.39 -3.06
N PHE A 20 3.38 -2.21 -3.01
CA PHE A 20 4.76 -2.04 -2.58
C PHE A 20 4.96 -2.48 -1.13
N GLU A 21 4.10 -2.02 -0.22
CA GLU A 21 4.18 -2.36 1.20
C GLU A 21 3.87 -3.83 1.50
N ASP A 22 2.98 -4.47 0.72
CA ASP A 22 2.48 -5.81 1.04
C ASP A 22 3.19 -6.95 0.31
N PHE A 23 3.67 -6.70 -0.92
CA PHE A 23 4.19 -7.76 -1.78
C PHE A 23 5.64 -7.54 -2.21
N LEU A 24 6.12 -6.29 -2.27
CA LEU A 24 7.46 -5.99 -2.78
C LEU A 24 8.49 -5.75 -1.68
N MET A 25 8.06 -5.45 -0.47
CA MET A 25 8.92 -5.25 0.70
C MET A 25 8.89 -6.47 1.64
N PRO A 26 9.99 -6.76 2.36
CA PRO A 26 10.00 -7.83 3.36
C PRO A 26 8.97 -7.58 4.48
N ASN A 27 8.39 -8.65 5.03
CA ASN A 27 7.38 -8.54 6.10
C ASN A 27 7.88 -7.87 7.38
N SER A 28 9.18 -7.97 7.63
CA SER A 28 9.83 -7.34 8.78
C SER A 28 10.03 -5.84 8.59
N TRP A 29 9.72 -5.29 7.41
CA TRP A 29 9.89 -3.88 7.12
C TRP A 29 8.85 -3.04 7.84
N THR A 30 9.30 -1.97 8.47
CA THR A 30 8.47 -1.00 9.16
C THR A 30 7.60 -0.24 8.15
N LYS A 31 6.27 -0.27 8.31
CA LYS A 31 5.31 0.46 7.47
C LYS A 31 4.97 1.84 8.05
N GLY A 32 4.25 2.66 7.29
CA GLY A 32 3.64 3.89 7.82
C GLY A 32 4.36 5.20 7.50
N PHE A 33 5.25 5.20 6.51
CA PHE A 33 5.89 6.42 5.98
C PHE A 33 6.68 7.21 7.04
N THR A 34 7.36 6.49 7.93
CA THR A 34 8.12 7.03 9.05
C THR A 34 9.58 7.28 8.65
N ARG A 35 10.33 7.93 9.54
CA ARG A 35 11.79 8.08 9.39
C ARG A 35 12.48 6.72 9.35
N GLU A 36 12.06 5.80 10.22
CA GLU A 36 12.61 4.44 10.35
C GLU A 36 12.33 3.61 9.09
N SER A 37 11.10 3.66 8.55
CA SER A 37 10.78 2.92 7.33
C SER A 37 11.61 3.36 6.12
N LEU A 38 11.96 4.64 6.05
CA LEU A 38 12.86 5.18 5.03
C LEU A 38 14.31 4.75 5.21
N GLU A 39 14.79 4.60 6.44
CA GLU A 39 16.14 4.09 6.72
C GLU A 39 16.24 2.60 6.35
N GLU A 40 15.26 1.80 6.73
CA GLU A 40 15.20 0.38 6.34
C GLU A 40 15.06 0.20 4.82
N LEU A 41 14.31 1.09 4.16
CA LEU A 41 14.22 1.11 2.69
C LEU A 41 15.58 1.39 2.06
N GLU A 42 16.35 2.35 2.59
CA GLU A 42 17.71 2.63 2.14
C GLU A 42 18.63 1.43 2.33
N ASP A 43 18.60 0.77 3.48
CA ASP A 43 19.39 -0.43 3.77
C ASP A 43 19.07 -1.58 2.80
N TYR A 44 17.78 -1.77 2.49
CA TYR A 44 17.35 -2.74 1.49
C TYR A 44 17.93 -2.43 0.11
N MET A 45 17.90 -1.15 -0.32
CA MET A 45 18.50 -0.73 -1.59
C MET A 45 20.02 -0.94 -1.61
N LEU A 46 20.72 -0.60 -0.53
CA LEU A 46 22.17 -0.73 -0.44
C LEU A 46 22.63 -2.19 -0.47
N THR A 47 21.79 -3.09 0.04
CA THR A 47 21.99 -4.55 0.00
C THR A 47 21.71 -5.10 -1.40
N ARG A 48 20.63 -4.66 -2.03
CA ARG A 48 20.19 -5.13 -3.34
C ARG A 48 21.10 -4.68 -4.48
N TRP A 49 21.56 -3.42 -4.43
CA TRP A 49 22.38 -2.84 -5.48
C TRP A 49 23.78 -2.46 -4.99
N PRO A 50 24.85 -2.97 -5.62
CA PRO A 50 26.22 -2.61 -5.25
C PRO A 50 26.57 -1.15 -5.59
N ASP A 51 25.93 -0.58 -6.62
CA ASP A 51 26.14 0.80 -7.05
C ASP A 51 24.95 1.36 -7.86
N ARG A 52 25.06 2.65 -8.19
CA ARG A 52 24.06 3.37 -8.99
C ARG A 52 23.93 2.81 -10.41
N GLU A 53 25.02 2.36 -11.02
CA GLU A 53 24.99 1.86 -12.41
C GLU A 53 24.18 0.56 -12.48
N SER A 54 24.40 -0.33 -11.52
CA SER A 54 23.65 -1.57 -11.36
C SER A 54 22.15 -1.30 -11.19
N PHE A 55 21.77 -0.33 -10.36
CA PHE A 55 20.39 0.10 -10.20
C PHE A 55 19.77 0.67 -11.47
N GLN A 56 20.52 1.48 -12.23
CA GLN A 56 20.02 2.07 -13.48
C GLN A 56 19.86 1.06 -14.61
N ASN A 57 20.67 0.00 -14.59
CA ASN A 57 20.64 -1.08 -15.56
C ASN A 57 19.65 -2.19 -15.18
N GLU A 58 19.18 -2.21 -13.92
CA GLU A 58 18.17 -3.17 -13.47
C GLU A 58 16.78 -2.77 -13.99
N GLY A 59 16.07 -3.77 -14.52
CA GLY A 59 14.74 -3.60 -15.12
C GLY A 59 13.58 -3.79 -14.16
N ASP A 60 13.80 -3.78 -12.83
CA ASP A 60 12.70 -3.93 -11.86
C ASP A 60 11.92 -2.62 -11.71
N SER A 61 11.10 -2.35 -12.74
CA SER A 61 10.29 -1.13 -12.79
C SER A 61 9.20 -1.09 -11.73
N ASP A 62 8.72 -2.23 -11.22
CA ASP A 62 7.61 -2.28 -10.24
C ASP A 62 8.11 -1.89 -8.85
N TRP A 63 9.27 -2.43 -8.43
CA TRP A 63 9.88 -2.04 -7.16
C TRP A 63 10.33 -0.57 -7.17
N ILE A 64 10.98 -0.13 -8.26
CA ILE A 64 11.42 1.27 -8.41
C ILE A 64 10.22 2.23 -8.38
N ASP A 65 9.13 1.89 -9.07
CA ASP A 65 7.90 2.69 -9.05
C ASP A 65 7.31 2.81 -7.64
N GLY A 66 7.17 1.67 -6.94
CA GLY A 66 6.69 1.63 -5.57
C GLY A 66 7.55 2.43 -4.60
N ALA A 67 8.88 2.30 -4.69
CA ALA A 67 9.82 3.04 -3.86
C ALA A 67 9.79 4.55 -4.14
N MET A 68 9.67 4.95 -5.42
CA MET A 68 9.50 6.37 -5.79
C MET A 68 8.28 6.97 -5.11
N ARG A 69 7.13 6.29 -5.23
CA ARG A 69 5.87 6.70 -4.59
C ARG A 69 6.07 6.81 -3.09
N TYR A 70 6.58 5.75 -2.46
CA TYR A 70 6.74 5.67 -1.01
C TYR A 70 7.60 6.81 -0.45
N ILE A 71 8.76 7.07 -1.04
CA ILE A 71 9.66 8.15 -0.62
C ILE A 71 8.96 9.50 -0.74
N GLY A 72 8.35 9.80 -1.90
CA GLY A 72 7.65 11.07 -2.09
C GLY A 72 6.50 11.25 -1.10
N GLU A 73 5.75 10.18 -0.86
CA GLU A 73 4.63 10.11 0.05
C GLU A 73 5.01 10.30 1.54
N ALA A 74 6.17 9.79 1.95
CA ALA A 74 6.71 10.06 3.28
C ALA A 74 7.09 11.53 3.46
N ILE A 75 7.64 12.16 2.41
CA ILE A 75 7.96 13.59 2.43
C ILE A 75 6.70 14.45 2.48
N LEU A 76 5.70 14.17 1.64
CA LEU A 76 4.45 14.94 1.59
C LEU A 76 3.63 14.84 2.88
N ARG A 77 3.71 13.71 3.62
CA ARG A 77 3.05 13.56 4.93
C ARG A 77 3.61 14.51 5.99
N VAL A 78 4.91 14.80 5.93
CA VAL A 78 5.57 15.69 6.87
C VAL A 78 5.46 17.14 6.44
N ALA A 79 5.71 17.42 5.16
CA ALA A 79 5.93 18.77 4.67
C ALA A 79 4.81 19.31 3.78
N GLY A 80 3.70 18.58 3.65
CA GLY A 80 2.60 18.97 2.77
C GLY A 80 3.08 19.09 1.32
N GLY A 81 2.39 19.92 0.54
CA GLY A 81 2.68 20.12 -0.88
C GLY A 81 2.06 19.05 -1.76
N GLY A 82 2.62 18.82 -2.94
CA GLY A 82 2.08 17.85 -3.89
C GLY A 82 3.08 17.30 -4.89
N TRP A 83 2.59 16.36 -5.69
CA TRP A 83 3.31 15.80 -6.82
C TRP A 83 3.23 16.72 -8.02
N HIS A 84 4.32 16.80 -8.77
CA HIS A 84 4.42 17.60 -9.98
C HIS A 84 5.24 16.88 -11.04
N LEU A 85 4.91 17.17 -12.29
CA LEU A 85 5.71 16.84 -13.47
C LEU A 85 6.04 18.14 -14.20
N ASP A 86 7.30 18.30 -14.61
CA ASP A 86 7.71 19.39 -15.48
C ASP A 86 8.32 18.81 -16.75
N ASN A 87 7.70 19.10 -17.89
CA ASN A 87 8.14 18.63 -19.20
C ASN A 87 8.90 19.68 -20.01
N THR A 88 9.07 20.88 -19.45
CA THR A 88 9.77 22.00 -20.08
C THR A 88 11.22 21.61 -20.39
N PRO A 89 11.74 21.96 -21.58
CA PRO A 89 13.17 21.83 -21.87
C PRO A 89 14.03 22.49 -20.77
N ASP A 90 15.21 21.93 -20.51
CA ASP A 90 16.24 22.48 -19.62
C ASP A 90 15.92 22.50 -18.10
N VAL A 91 14.78 21.95 -17.68
CA VAL A 91 14.49 21.70 -16.25
C VAL A 91 15.24 20.45 -15.75
N VAL A 92 15.85 20.55 -14.56
CA VAL A 92 16.72 19.51 -13.98
C VAL A 92 16.05 18.14 -13.86
N PHE A 93 14.75 18.12 -13.55
CA PHE A 93 13.97 16.89 -13.36
C PHE A 93 12.97 16.65 -14.49
N ARG A 94 13.30 17.11 -15.70
CA ARG A 94 12.39 17.02 -16.85
C ARG A 94 11.83 15.62 -17.03
N GLY A 95 10.50 15.52 -17.11
CA GLY A 95 9.79 14.28 -17.36
C GLY A 95 9.85 13.27 -16.22
N GLN A 96 10.31 13.66 -15.03
CA GLN A 96 10.31 12.87 -13.80
C GLN A 96 9.28 13.40 -12.80
N PRO A 97 8.47 12.53 -12.19
CA PRO A 97 7.67 12.90 -11.02
C PRO A 97 8.56 13.43 -9.89
N VAL A 98 8.20 14.58 -9.34
CA VAL A 98 8.84 15.19 -8.18
C VAL A 98 7.79 15.60 -7.16
N VAL A 99 8.18 15.62 -5.89
CA VAL A 99 7.36 16.26 -4.84
C VAL A 99 7.85 17.70 -4.66
N ARG A 100 6.92 18.66 -4.52
CA ARG A 100 7.22 20.03 -4.08
C ARG A 100 6.61 20.23 -2.69
N PRO A 101 7.43 20.19 -1.62
CA PRO A 101 6.96 20.39 -0.26
C PRO A 101 6.37 21.79 -0.05
N ASP A 102 5.37 21.91 0.82
CA ASP A 102 4.78 23.19 1.23
C ASP A 102 5.64 23.88 2.30
N THR A 103 6.88 24.21 1.92
CA THR A 103 7.91 24.82 2.77
C THR A 103 8.31 26.19 2.24
N LEU A 104 9.11 26.96 3.00
CA LEU A 104 9.53 28.32 2.62
C LEU A 104 10.22 28.38 1.24
N HIS A 105 10.99 27.33 0.91
CA HIS A 105 11.77 27.29 -0.34
C HIS A 105 11.21 26.31 -1.38
N GLY A 106 10.32 25.39 -0.98
CA GLY A 106 9.53 24.54 -1.89
C GLY A 106 10.32 23.82 -2.99
N PHE A 107 11.61 23.54 -2.77
CA PHE A 107 12.45 22.98 -3.82
C PHE A 107 11.95 21.58 -4.22
N PRO A 108 11.86 21.29 -5.54
CA PRO A 108 11.43 19.99 -6.00
C PRO A 108 12.42 18.90 -5.57
N ILE A 109 11.88 17.81 -5.04
CA ILE A 109 12.61 16.62 -4.64
C ILE A 109 12.19 15.51 -5.60
N SER A 110 13.16 14.96 -6.36
CA SER A 110 12.94 13.79 -7.22
C SER A 110 13.27 12.51 -6.44
N PRO A 111 12.27 11.67 -6.06
CA PRO A 111 12.53 10.41 -5.35
C PRO A 111 13.48 9.49 -6.11
N TYR A 112 13.36 9.41 -7.44
CA TYR A 112 14.27 8.64 -8.29
C TYR A 112 15.72 9.10 -8.13
N ASN A 113 15.96 10.41 -8.13
CA ASN A 113 17.31 10.92 -7.95
C ASN A 113 17.82 10.76 -6.52
N GLN A 114 16.95 10.72 -5.51
CA GLN A 114 17.36 10.37 -4.15
C GLN A 114 17.83 8.92 -4.05
N MET A 115 17.15 7.98 -4.72
CA MET A 115 17.61 6.59 -4.85
C MET A 115 18.96 6.48 -5.58
N GLY A 116 19.16 7.25 -6.65
CA GLY A 116 20.47 7.32 -7.30
C GLY A 116 21.56 7.97 -6.42
N LEU A 117 21.18 8.91 -5.55
CA LEU A 117 22.09 9.60 -4.64
C LEU A 117 22.52 8.70 -3.47
N LEU A 118 21.59 7.98 -2.85
CA LEU A 118 21.91 7.05 -1.76
C LEU A 118 22.82 5.93 -2.25
N LEU A 119 22.62 5.40 -3.47
CA LEU A 119 23.50 4.37 -4.03
C LEU A 119 24.88 4.91 -4.42
N LYS A 120 24.98 6.22 -4.69
CA LYS A 120 26.28 6.87 -4.93
C LYS A 120 27.03 7.13 -3.62
N ARG A 121 26.34 7.52 -2.55
CA ARG A 121 26.94 7.91 -1.27
C ARG A 121 27.17 6.73 -0.34
N ARG A 122 26.23 5.77 -0.36
CA ARG A 122 26.21 4.52 0.41
C ARG A 122 26.42 4.72 1.92
N THR A 123 25.78 5.74 2.49
CA THR A 123 25.93 6.08 3.92
C THR A 123 24.93 5.38 4.83
N GLY A 124 23.80 4.88 4.29
CA GLY A 124 22.71 4.29 5.09
C GLY A 124 21.92 5.35 5.87
N GLN A 125 21.96 6.61 5.42
CA GLN A 125 21.41 7.76 6.16
C GLN A 125 20.81 8.84 5.26
N GLU A 126 20.83 8.68 3.94
CA GLU A 126 20.41 9.73 3.02
C GLU A 126 18.90 9.98 3.08
N LEU A 127 18.07 8.94 3.13
CA LEU A 127 16.61 9.08 3.24
C LEU A 127 16.17 9.58 4.62
N GLY A 128 16.82 9.11 5.70
CA GLY A 128 16.62 9.64 7.04
C GLY A 128 16.97 11.13 7.14
N LYS A 129 18.10 11.56 6.56
CA LYS A 129 18.50 12.97 6.49
C LYS A 129 17.55 13.81 5.66
N LEU A 130 17.01 13.26 4.57
CA LEU A 130 16.00 13.92 3.75
C LEU A 130 14.75 14.19 4.58
N TYR A 131 14.23 13.18 5.29
CA TYR A 131 13.07 13.29 6.18
C TYR A 131 13.29 14.34 7.28
N ASP A 132 14.41 14.26 8.00
CA ASP A 132 14.78 15.22 9.04
C ASP A 132 14.97 16.64 8.49
N GLY A 133 15.43 16.74 7.24
CA GLY A 133 15.53 18.00 6.51
C GLY A 133 14.16 18.66 6.34
N GLN A 134 13.16 17.90 5.92
CA GLN A 134 11.81 18.41 5.72
C GLN A 134 11.12 18.81 7.02
N LEU A 135 11.31 18.05 8.10
CA LEU A 135 10.86 18.46 9.45
C LEU A 135 11.43 19.84 9.83
N ARG A 136 12.72 20.08 9.55
CA ARG A 136 13.36 21.38 9.83
C ARG A 136 12.80 22.49 8.95
N GLU A 137 12.54 22.25 7.67
CA GLU A 137 11.94 23.26 6.78
C GLU A 137 10.52 23.65 7.23
N VAL A 138 9.72 22.67 7.62
CA VAL A 138 8.38 22.87 8.19
C VAL A 138 8.46 23.72 9.45
N GLN A 139 9.37 23.37 10.36
CA GLN A 139 9.54 24.15 11.59
C GLN A 139 9.98 25.58 11.30
N ARG A 140 10.93 25.80 10.38
CA ARG A 140 11.34 27.15 9.99
C ARG A 140 10.20 27.97 9.42
N ARG A 141 9.32 27.36 8.61
CA ARG A 141 8.14 28.05 8.10
C ARG A 141 7.17 28.40 9.22
N ARG A 142 6.92 27.48 10.15
CA ARG A 142 6.11 27.72 11.35
C ARG A 142 6.68 28.85 12.23
N ASP A 143 8.01 28.94 12.36
CA ASP A 143 8.66 30.02 13.10
C ASP A 143 8.43 31.40 12.45
N VAL A 144 8.21 31.45 11.14
CA VAL A 144 7.93 32.68 10.38
C VAL A 144 6.43 33.02 10.33
N GLU A 145 5.58 32.02 10.06
CA GLU A 145 4.13 32.22 9.86
C GLU A 145 3.30 32.11 11.15
N GLY A 146 3.87 31.57 12.21
CA GLY A 146 3.23 31.39 13.51
C GLY A 146 2.86 29.93 13.82
N PRO A 147 2.59 29.61 15.11
CA PRO A 147 2.41 28.23 15.57
C PRO A 147 1.19 27.52 14.99
N ASP A 148 0.18 28.28 14.58
CA ASP A 148 -1.05 27.76 13.99
C ASP A 148 -0.89 27.37 12.52
N TRP A 149 0.23 27.76 11.89
CA TRP A 149 0.53 27.33 10.53
C TRP A 149 0.88 25.84 10.50
N ALA A 150 0.25 25.13 9.55
CA ALA A 150 0.51 23.74 9.25
C ALA A 150 0.69 23.56 7.74
N PRO A 151 1.57 22.63 7.30
CA PRO A 151 1.74 22.33 5.89
C PRO A 151 0.42 21.88 5.26
N LYS A 152 0.09 22.43 4.09
CA LYS A 152 -1.09 22.03 3.33
C LYS A 152 -0.71 21.00 2.28
N ARG A 153 -1.34 19.83 2.35
CA ARG A 153 -1.22 18.80 1.33
C ARG A 153 -2.18 19.08 0.17
N LEU A 154 -1.68 18.98 -1.06
CA LEU A 154 -2.49 19.00 -2.26
C LEU A 154 -3.13 17.62 -2.47
N PRO A 155 -4.37 17.56 -2.97
CA PRO A 155 -5.01 16.30 -3.26
C PRO A 155 -4.21 15.54 -4.33
N ILE A 156 -4.14 14.23 -4.17
CA ILE A 156 -3.56 13.33 -5.16
C ILE A 156 -4.74 12.58 -5.78
N PRO A 157 -4.98 12.69 -7.10
CA PRO A 157 -6.01 11.91 -7.77
C PRO A 157 -5.89 10.43 -7.43
N GLY A 158 -7.00 9.74 -7.16
CA GLY A 158 -7.01 8.30 -6.79
C GLY A 158 -6.51 7.98 -5.37
N TYR A 159 -5.76 8.88 -4.71
CA TYR A 159 -5.36 8.74 -3.32
C TYR A 159 -6.50 9.16 -2.39
N THR A 160 -6.96 8.24 -1.56
CA THR A 160 -7.90 8.56 -0.49
C THR A 160 -7.11 8.81 0.79
N ALA A 161 -7.14 10.06 1.29
CA ALA A 161 -6.46 10.34 2.55
C ALA A 161 -6.99 9.39 3.62
N PRO A 162 -6.16 8.93 4.57
CA PRO A 162 -6.62 7.96 5.54
C PRO A 162 -7.83 8.41 6.36
N ASP A 163 -8.03 9.73 6.48
CA ASP A 163 -9.14 10.38 7.18
C ASP A 163 -10.37 10.65 6.27
N ASP A 164 -10.23 10.52 4.94
CA ASP A 164 -11.32 10.60 3.96
C ASP A 164 -11.97 9.22 3.74
N ASP A 165 -12.06 8.43 4.80
CA ASP A 165 -12.72 7.13 4.81
C ASP A 165 -14.16 7.29 4.29
N PRO A 166 -14.59 6.50 3.27
CA PRO A 166 -15.96 6.59 2.73
C PRO A 166 -17.04 6.34 3.78
N GLY A 167 -16.66 5.79 4.94
CA GLY A 167 -17.53 5.63 6.09
C GLY A 167 -18.54 4.51 5.88
N ASP A 168 -19.74 4.71 6.39
CA ASP A 168 -20.83 3.76 6.29
C ASP A 168 -21.51 3.87 4.92
N THR A 169 -21.07 3.07 3.95
CA THR A 169 -21.70 2.97 2.62
C THR A 169 -22.67 1.77 2.55
N PRO A 170 -23.81 1.86 1.85
CA PRO A 170 -24.74 0.74 1.66
C PRO A 170 -24.08 -0.52 1.09
N GLU A 171 -23.13 -0.37 0.18
CA GLU A 171 -22.39 -1.48 -0.44
C GLU A 171 -21.53 -2.21 0.59
N ARG A 172 -20.83 -1.46 1.45
CA ARG A 172 -20.08 -2.05 2.57
C ARG A 172 -20.99 -2.80 3.53
N ASP A 173 -22.15 -2.24 3.86
CA ASP A 173 -23.12 -2.89 4.75
C ASP A 173 -23.67 -4.17 4.15
N ALA A 174 -23.99 -4.14 2.85
CA ALA A 174 -24.42 -5.31 2.11
C ALA A 174 -23.31 -6.40 2.07
N TRP A 175 -22.05 -6.00 1.93
CA TRP A 175 -20.92 -6.90 2.03
C TRP A 175 -20.80 -7.51 3.43
N ALA A 176 -20.76 -6.68 4.47
CA ALA A 176 -20.59 -7.10 5.85
C ALA A 176 -21.73 -8.02 6.31
N ALA A 177 -22.95 -7.78 5.86
CA ALA A 177 -24.12 -8.61 6.17
C ALA A 177 -24.02 -10.06 5.64
N GLN A 178 -23.15 -10.32 4.67
CA GLN A 178 -22.98 -11.64 4.04
C GLN A 178 -21.73 -12.37 4.53
N VAL A 179 -20.89 -11.76 5.37
CA VAL A 179 -19.60 -12.34 5.82
C VAL A 179 -19.82 -13.67 6.54
N ASP A 180 -20.78 -13.74 7.46
CA ASP A 180 -21.05 -14.96 8.24
C ASP A 180 -21.55 -16.11 7.35
N ASP A 181 -22.45 -15.81 6.40
CA ASP A 181 -22.97 -16.79 5.45
C ASP A 181 -21.87 -17.33 4.54
N ARG A 182 -20.95 -16.46 4.09
CA ARG A 182 -19.78 -16.85 3.29
C ARG A 182 -18.81 -17.74 4.05
N ILE A 183 -18.56 -17.42 5.33
CA ILE A 183 -17.70 -18.23 6.20
C ILE A 183 -18.35 -19.61 6.43
N ALA A 184 -19.67 -19.66 6.66
CA ALA A 184 -20.40 -20.91 6.80
C ALA A 184 -20.35 -21.75 5.51
N ALA A 185 -20.53 -21.12 4.35
CA ALA A 185 -20.42 -21.79 3.05
C ALA A 185 -19.01 -22.33 2.78
N LEU A 186 -17.97 -21.58 3.13
CA LEU A 186 -16.58 -22.01 3.00
C LEU A 186 -16.28 -23.24 3.89
N ARG A 187 -16.72 -23.20 5.15
CA ARG A 187 -16.58 -24.34 6.07
C ARG A 187 -17.31 -25.59 5.56
N ALA A 188 -18.50 -25.41 5.00
CA ALA A 188 -19.26 -26.51 4.42
C ALA A 188 -18.55 -27.09 3.18
N HIS A 189 -17.99 -26.24 2.32
CA HIS A 189 -17.20 -26.64 1.15
C HIS A 189 -15.94 -27.43 1.54
N ALA A 190 -15.25 -27.00 2.60
CA ALA A 190 -14.07 -27.68 3.14
C ALA A 190 -14.38 -29.07 3.76
N GLY A 191 -15.66 -29.42 3.97
CA GLY A 191 -16.05 -30.70 4.53
C GLY A 191 -15.44 -30.96 5.91
N ALA A 192 -14.74 -32.09 6.07
CA ALA A 192 -14.08 -32.43 7.35
C ALA A 192 -12.99 -31.42 7.74
N ASP A 193 -12.28 -30.87 6.75
CA ASP A 193 -11.22 -29.88 6.95
C ASP A 193 -11.77 -28.52 7.40
N GLY A 194 -13.08 -28.29 7.23
CA GLY A 194 -13.77 -27.10 7.74
C GLY A 194 -13.71 -26.95 9.25
N THR A 195 -13.39 -28.01 10.00
CA THR A 195 -13.13 -27.95 11.45
C THR A 195 -11.82 -27.25 11.81
N HIS A 196 -10.85 -27.20 10.89
CA HIS A 196 -9.61 -26.44 11.05
C HIS A 196 -9.79 -24.95 10.75
N LEU A 197 -10.94 -24.56 10.17
CA LEU A 197 -11.29 -23.18 9.89
C LEU A 197 -12.05 -22.55 11.08
N ASP A 198 -11.35 -22.35 12.21
CA ASP A 198 -11.91 -21.88 13.49
C ASP A 198 -11.82 -20.36 13.76
N LEU A 199 -11.39 -19.58 12.76
CA LEU A 199 -11.11 -18.14 12.80
C LEU A 199 -9.90 -17.72 13.65
N SER A 200 -9.07 -18.67 14.08
CA SER A 200 -7.76 -18.36 14.68
C SER A 200 -6.71 -17.95 13.62
N PRO A 201 -5.62 -17.27 14.00
CA PRO A 201 -4.46 -17.07 13.13
C PRO A 201 -3.90 -18.39 12.58
N GLU A 202 -3.92 -19.45 13.36
CA GLU A 202 -3.44 -20.78 12.97
C GLU A 202 -4.26 -21.37 11.82
N SER A 203 -5.56 -21.05 11.76
CA SER A 203 -6.45 -21.49 10.67
C SER A 203 -6.08 -20.92 9.29
N LEU A 204 -5.27 -19.86 9.23
CA LEU A 204 -4.86 -19.24 7.96
C LEU A 204 -4.02 -20.18 7.09
N THR A 205 -3.28 -21.12 7.69
CA THR A 205 -2.54 -22.12 6.91
C THR A 205 -3.49 -23.08 6.19
N ALA A 206 -4.55 -23.53 6.86
CA ALA A 206 -5.57 -24.38 6.24
C ALA A 206 -6.40 -23.61 5.20
N LEU A 207 -6.73 -22.35 5.49
CA LEU A 207 -7.42 -21.46 4.57
C LEU A 207 -6.63 -21.26 3.27
N GLU A 208 -5.32 -21.01 3.37
CA GLU A 208 -4.45 -20.77 2.21
C GLU A 208 -4.30 -22.02 1.35
N GLN A 209 -4.16 -23.20 1.97
CA GLN A 209 -4.11 -24.47 1.24
C GLN A 209 -5.40 -24.73 0.45
N LEU A 210 -6.56 -24.47 1.07
CA LEU A 210 -7.85 -24.60 0.40
C LEU A 210 -8.00 -23.57 -0.73
N ALA A 211 -7.62 -22.31 -0.46
CA ALA A 211 -7.61 -21.23 -1.46
C ALA A 211 -6.74 -21.58 -2.66
N GLN A 212 -5.55 -22.14 -2.44
CA GLN A 212 -4.65 -22.54 -3.51
C GLN A 212 -5.29 -23.58 -4.43
N VAL A 213 -6.02 -24.56 -3.87
CA VAL A 213 -6.70 -25.59 -4.64
C VAL A 213 -7.88 -25.01 -5.42
N ASP A 214 -8.76 -24.27 -4.74
CA ASP A 214 -9.98 -23.75 -5.36
C ASP A 214 -9.69 -22.66 -6.39
N LEU A 215 -8.80 -21.72 -6.08
CA LEU A 215 -8.57 -20.53 -6.89
C LEU A 215 -7.67 -20.77 -8.10
N THR A 216 -6.93 -21.88 -8.12
CA THR A 216 -6.15 -22.31 -9.30
C THR A 216 -6.79 -23.45 -10.08
N ALA A 217 -8.04 -23.81 -9.74
CA ALA A 217 -8.81 -24.77 -10.52
C ALA A 217 -8.92 -24.30 -11.98
N ALA A 218 -8.61 -25.19 -12.93
CA ALA A 218 -8.46 -24.84 -14.34
C ALA A 218 -9.76 -24.30 -15.00
N ASP A 219 -10.91 -24.54 -14.39
CA ASP A 219 -12.24 -24.12 -14.82
C ASP A 219 -12.74 -22.86 -14.10
N LEU A 220 -12.00 -22.32 -13.12
CA LEU A 220 -12.39 -21.12 -12.42
C LEU A 220 -12.03 -19.87 -13.24
N ASP A 221 -13.06 -19.13 -13.69
CA ASP A 221 -12.91 -17.76 -14.14
C ASP A 221 -13.19 -16.80 -12.97
N VAL A 222 -12.13 -16.25 -12.36
CA VAL A 222 -12.25 -15.30 -11.24
C VAL A 222 -12.99 -14.00 -11.62
N ARG A 223 -13.18 -13.73 -12.91
CA ARG A 223 -13.95 -12.57 -13.38
C ARG A 223 -15.43 -12.88 -13.57
N SER A 224 -15.83 -14.16 -13.52
CA SER A 224 -17.24 -14.53 -13.55
C SER A 224 -17.90 -14.23 -12.20
N PRO A 225 -19.24 -14.06 -12.14
CA PRO A 225 -19.95 -13.91 -10.88
C PRO A 225 -19.70 -15.06 -9.90
N GLU A 226 -19.59 -16.29 -10.41
CA GLU A 226 -19.31 -17.47 -9.59
C GLU A 226 -17.88 -17.44 -9.04
N GLY A 227 -16.89 -17.11 -9.86
CA GLY A 227 -15.49 -17.01 -9.42
C GLY A 227 -15.27 -15.87 -8.43
N ALA A 228 -15.91 -14.72 -8.66
CA ALA A 228 -15.88 -13.59 -7.72
C ALA A 228 -16.46 -13.99 -6.34
N GLU A 229 -17.52 -14.80 -6.30
CA GLU A 229 -18.08 -15.27 -5.04
C GLU A 229 -17.17 -16.31 -4.34
N VAL A 230 -16.39 -17.11 -5.08
CA VAL A 230 -15.35 -17.97 -4.48
C VAL A 230 -14.28 -17.12 -3.82
N VAL A 231 -13.73 -16.11 -4.52
CA VAL A 231 -12.76 -15.16 -3.96
C VAL A 231 -13.35 -14.45 -2.73
N ALA A 232 -14.62 -14.05 -2.80
CA ALA A 232 -15.31 -13.36 -1.73
C ALA A 232 -15.38 -14.18 -0.43
N ARG A 233 -15.50 -15.52 -0.51
CA ARG A 233 -15.51 -16.39 0.69
C ARG A 233 -14.17 -16.38 1.41
N TYR A 234 -13.07 -16.49 0.67
CA TYR A 234 -11.72 -16.42 1.22
C TYR A 234 -11.41 -15.04 1.82
N ALA A 235 -11.76 -13.99 1.10
CA ALA A 235 -11.63 -12.61 1.57
C ALA A 235 -12.43 -12.37 2.86
N SER A 236 -13.67 -12.87 2.93
CA SER A 236 -14.55 -12.75 4.09
C SER A 236 -13.97 -13.45 5.32
N TYR A 237 -13.48 -14.69 5.15
CA TYR A 237 -12.87 -15.44 6.23
C TYR A 237 -11.58 -14.76 6.73
N LEU A 238 -10.67 -14.38 5.83
CA LEU A 238 -9.43 -13.69 6.19
C LEU A 238 -9.72 -12.38 6.92
N GLY A 239 -10.66 -11.57 6.43
CA GLY A 239 -11.05 -10.32 7.09
C GLY A 239 -11.65 -10.54 8.48
N ALA A 240 -12.42 -11.61 8.68
CA ALA A 240 -12.94 -11.97 10.00
C ALA A 240 -11.81 -12.36 10.98
N VAL A 241 -10.80 -13.13 10.54
CA VAL A 241 -9.62 -13.43 11.36
C VAL A 241 -8.90 -12.14 11.75
N LEU A 242 -8.65 -11.24 10.79
CA LEU A 242 -7.99 -9.96 11.04
C LEU A 242 -8.74 -9.12 12.08
N LEU A 243 -10.06 -8.97 11.93
CA LEU A 243 -10.90 -8.20 12.85
C LEU A 243 -11.00 -8.81 14.25
N GLN A 244 -10.81 -10.13 14.40
CA GLN A 244 -10.70 -10.77 15.71
C GLN A 244 -9.36 -10.48 16.40
N GLN A 245 -8.28 -10.34 15.63
CA GLN A 245 -6.94 -10.06 16.17
C GLN A 245 -6.75 -8.61 16.57
N ALA A 246 -7.27 -7.67 15.78
CA ALA A 246 -7.18 -6.25 16.09
C ALA A 246 -8.48 -5.52 15.71
N PRO A 247 -9.07 -4.71 16.63
CA PRO A 247 -10.31 -3.99 16.34
C PRO A 247 -10.16 -3.04 15.15
N GLY A 248 -11.07 -3.16 14.19
CA GLY A 248 -11.18 -2.29 13.02
C GLY A 248 -12.54 -2.42 12.37
N ARG A 249 -12.61 -2.13 11.07
CA ARG A 249 -13.85 -2.24 10.29
C ARG A 249 -13.60 -2.65 8.85
N TRP A 250 -14.64 -3.22 8.23
CA TRP A 250 -14.71 -3.36 6.78
C TRP A 250 -14.79 -2.00 6.12
N ILE A 251 -14.13 -1.87 4.97
CA ILE A 251 -14.20 -0.74 4.06
C ILE A 251 -14.48 -1.28 2.67
N LEU A 252 -15.37 -0.62 1.94
CA LEU A 252 -15.63 -0.88 0.54
C LEU A 252 -15.86 0.46 -0.16
N ARG A 253 -14.99 0.82 -1.12
CA ARG A 253 -15.24 2.01 -1.94
C ARG A 253 -16.10 1.58 -3.14
N PRO A 254 -17.25 2.22 -3.37
CA PRO A 254 -18.10 1.87 -4.50
C PRO A 254 -17.41 2.21 -5.82
N GLY A 255 -17.64 1.38 -6.83
CA GLY A 255 -17.11 1.53 -8.18
C GLY A 255 -16.77 0.19 -8.82
N GLU A 256 -16.57 0.19 -10.13
CA GLU A 256 -16.13 -1.00 -10.86
C GLU A 256 -14.67 -1.32 -10.51
N PRO A 257 -14.33 -2.58 -10.16
CA PRO A 257 -12.96 -2.98 -9.93
C PRO A 257 -12.09 -2.70 -11.16
N GLY A 258 -11.07 -1.86 -10.98
CA GLY A 258 -10.12 -1.47 -12.02
C GLY A 258 -8.67 -1.77 -11.64
N THR A 259 -7.76 -0.84 -11.92
CA THR A 259 -6.38 -0.89 -11.43
C THR A 259 -6.24 -0.53 -9.94
N ASP A 260 -7.27 0.09 -9.35
CA ASP A 260 -7.35 0.43 -7.93
C ASP A 260 -7.95 -0.76 -7.11
N PRO A 261 -7.15 -1.46 -6.27
CA PRO A 261 -7.59 -2.59 -5.47
C PRO A 261 -8.49 -2.17 -4.31
N PHE A 262 -8.71 -0.87 -4.09
CA PHE A 262 -9.58 -0.34 -3.06
C PHE A 262 -10.99 -0.04 -3.58
N VAL A 263 -11.18 0.01 -4.91
CA VAL A 263 -12.46 0.29 -5.56
C VAL A 263 -13.13 -1.02 -5.96
N GLY A 264 -14.39 -1.16 -5.58
CA GLY A 264 -15.20 -2.35 -5.83
C GLY A 264 -14.76 -3.59 -5.05
N ARG A 265 -13.74 -3.48 -4.19
CA ARG A 265 -13.17 -4.59 -3.44
C ARG A 265 -13.13 -4.30 -1.94
N PRO A 266 -13.59 -5.24 -1.09
CA PRO A 266 -13.61 -5.06 0.34
C PRO A 266 -12.22 -5.28 0.94
N PHE A 267 -11.87 -4.45 1.92
CA PHE A 267 -10.68 -4.58 2.74
C PHE A 267 -11.02 -4.24 4.19
N VAL A 268 -10.12 -4.57 5.12
CA VAL A 268 -10.28 -4.18 6.54
C VAL A 268 -9.29 -3.08 6.88
N LYS A 269 -9.70 -2.15 7.75
CA LYS A 269 -8.86 -1.01 8.15
C LYS A 269 -9.00 -0.74 9.65
N ARG A 270 -7.91 -0.32 10.28
CA ARG A 270 -7.88 0.13 11.69
C ARG A 270 -6.85 1.23 11.91
N ARG A 271 -6.93 1.90 13.05
CA ARG A 271 -5.82 2.69 13.60
C ARG A 271 -5.08 1.85 14.64
N ASP A 272 -3.76 1.88 14.61
CA ASP A 272 -2.93 1.32 15.67
C ASP A 272 -2.79 2.28 16.86
N ASP A 273 -2.09 1.85 17.90
CA ASP A 273 -1.92 2.62 19.14
C ASP A 273 -1.16 3.94 18.94
N ASN A 274 -0.42 4.07 17.83
CA ASN A 274 0.28 5.30 17.43
C ASN A 274 -0.59 6.20 16.54
N GLY A 275 -1.84 5.82 16.30
CA GLY A 275 -2.76 6.53 15.41
C GLY A 275 -2.45 6.32 13.92
N ILE A 276 -1.55 5.38 13.57
CA ILE A 276 -1.22 5.05 12.20
C ILE A 276 -2.29 4.12 11.64
N TRP A 277 -2.70 4.38 10.41
CA TRP A 277 -3.67 3.54 9.72
C TRP A 277 -3.02 2.25 9.22
N ARG A 278 -3.65 1.12 9.52
CA ARG A 278 -3.30 -0.23 9.04
C ARG A 278 -4.44 -0.77 8.19
N ALA A 279 -4.11 -1.38 7.05
CA ALA A 279 -5.06 -1.99 6.15
C ALA A 279 -4.72 -3.47 5.92
N GLY A 280 -5.76 -4.30 5.78
CA GLY A 280 -5.65 -5.69 5.38
C GLY A 280 -6.36 -5.88 4.04
N HIS A 281 -5.59 -6.05 2.97
CA HIS A 281 -6.08 -6.16 1.59
C HIS A 281 -6.56 -7.58 1.27
N VAL A 282 -7.58 -8.03 1.99
CA VAL A 282 -8.02 -9.43 2.00
C VAL A 282 -8.49 -9.94 0.64
N HIS A 283 -9.16 -9.11 -0.15
CA HIS A 283 -9.60 -9.48 -1.50
C HIS A 283 -8.41 -9.62 -2.46
N SER A 284 -7.48 -8.67 -2.42
CA SER A 284 -6.28 -8.67 -3.27
C SER A 284 -5.37 -9.86 -2.98
N ALA A 285 -5.27 -10.26 -1.70
CA ALA A 285 -4.51 -11.44 -1.31
C ALA A 285 -5.12 -12.74 -1.87
N ALA A 286 -6.46 -12.87 -1.82
CA ALA A 286 -7.14 -14.03 -2.40
C ALA A 286 -6.99 -14.05 -3.93
N GLU A 287 -7.18 -12.93 -4.62
CA GLU A 287 -6.97 -12.88 -6.07
C GLU A 287 -5.53 -13.17 -6.50
N HIS A 288 -4.54 -12.74 -5.71
CA HIS A 288 -3.13 -13.01 -5.98
C HIS A 288 -2.87 -14.52 -6.06
N LEU A 289 -3.42 -15.30 -5.12
CA LEU A 289 -3.30 -16.76 -5.12
C LEU A 289 -3.93 -17.44 -6.35
N ALA A 290 -4.92 -16.79 -6.99
CA ALA A 290 -5.51 -17.27 -8.24
C ALA A 290 -4.55 -17.10 -9.44
N GLN A 291 -3.60 -16.18 -9.34
CA GLN A 291 -2.64 -15.87 -10.41
C GLN A 291 -1.32 -16.61 -10.20
N GLU A 292 -0.82 -16.65 -8.98
CA GLU A 292 0.43 -17.32 -8.63
C GLU A 292 0.41 -17.89 -7.21
N PRO A 293 1.00 -19.09 -6.98
CA PRO A 293 1.15 -19.63 -5.64
C PRO A 293 2.09 -18.76 -4.80
N ASP A 294 1.62 -18.30 -3.64
CA ASP A 294 2.42 -17.47 -2.74
C ASP A 294 2.25 -17.90 -1.27
N PRO A 295 3.06 -18.88 -0.80
CA PRO A 295 2.94 -19.42 0.55
C PRO A 295 3.13 -18.35 1.64
N GLY A 296 2.22 -18.35 2.61
CA GLY A 296 2.19 -17.46 3.76
C GLY A 296 1.58 -16.09 3.50
N ILE A 297 1.00 -15.83 2.33
CA ILE A 297 0.38 -14.54 1.99
C ILE A 297 -0.69 -14.12 2.99
N PHE A 298 -1.52 -15.06 3.48
CA PHE A 298 -2.56 -14.72 4.46
C PHE A 298 -1.97 -14.36 5.82
N ALA A 299 -0.91 -15.06 6.25
CA ALA A 299 -0.19 -14.72 7.46
C ALA A 299 0.51 -13.34 7.36
N ARG A 300 1.05 -13.00 6.17
CA ARG A 300 1.61 -11.67 5.90
C ARG A 300 0.57 -10.56 6.02
N VAL A 301 -0.60 -10.76 5.41
CA VAL A 301 -1.71 -9.81 5.49
C VAL A 301 -2.17 -9.63 6.94
N LEU A 302 -2.24 -10.71 7.72
CA LEU A 302 -2.53 -10.62 9.15
C LEU A 302 -1.44 -9.83 9.89
N HIS A 303 -0.16 -10.09 9.66
CA HIS A 303 0.93 -9.39 10.33
C HIS A 303 0.94 -7.89 9.99
N ALA A 304 0.76 -7.55 8.72
CA ALA A 304 0.65 -6.17 8.25
C ALA A 304 -0.54 -5.43 8.88
N TYR A 305 -1.64 -6.14 9.11
CA TYR A 305 -2.84 -5.57 9.72
C TYR A 305 -2.72 -5.45 11.24
N ALA A 306 -2.29 -6.50 11.95
CA ALA A 306 -2.33 -6.60 13.40
C ALA A 306 -1.07 -6.09 14.12
N GLY A 307 0.08 -6.03 13.41
CA GLY A 307 1.29 -5.34 13.87
C GLY A 307 1.16 -3.83 13.85
#